data_AF-A0A1H7QK27-F1
#
_entry.id   AF-A0A1H7QK27-F1
#
_cell.length_a   1.000
_cell.length_b   1.000
_cell.length_c   1.000
_cell.angle_alpha   90.00
_cell.angle_beta   90.00
_cell.angle_gamma   90.00
#
_symmetry.space_group_name_H-M   'P 1'
#
loop_
_entity.id
_entity.type
_entity.pdbx_description
1 polymer ?
#
loop_
_entity_poly.entity_id
_entity_poly.type
_entity_poly.pdbx_seq_one_letter_code
_entity_poly.pdbx_strand_id
1 'polypeptide(L)'
;MPGCWGGLRRPPPRAPAPTRRGTPAVPAAGADGTVRVGAVFSRLLTPKWVLLHLLVAALFVATFFLGHWQLSKAEAGGGAVNWSYALQWPLYGFMGLWFYVRMVRVELHRSPDDDQPGNAVVLYQRPRIDASGDPELAAYNAYLAELNERALGQRSTDGR
;
A
#
# COMPACT_ATOMS: atom_id res chain seq x y z
N MET A 1 -82.26 22.13 -26.96
CA MET A 1 -82.58 21.05 -25.99
C MET A 1 -82.23 19.72 -26.64
N PRO A 2 -81.57 18.73 -26.01
CA PRO A 2 -80.76 18.71 -24.77
C PRO A 2 -79.38 18.00 -24.96
N GLY A 3 -78.54 17.96 -23.92
CA GLY A 3 -77.27 17.19 -23.90
C GLY A 3 -76.17 17.89 -23.10
N CYS A 4 -76.23 18.06 -21.78
CA CYS A 4 -76.29 17.06 -20.71
C CYS A 4 -75.00 16.23 -20.56
N TRP A 5 -74.30 16.49 -19.44
CA TRP A 5 -73.44 15.61 -18.62
C TRP A 5 -71.94 15.43 -18.91
N GLY A 6 -71.13 15.96 -17.98
CA GLY A 6 -70.57 15.08 -16.95
C GLY A 6 -69.29 14.32 -17.31
N GLY A 7 -68.20 15.04 -17.57
CA GLY A 7 -66.85 14.46 -17.60
C GLY A 7 -66.35 14.10 -16.20
N LEU A 8 -66.63 12.88 -15.75
CA LEU A 8 -66.12 12.27 -14.53
C LEU A 8 -64.58 12.18 -14.59
N ARG A 9 -63.86 13.04 -13.86
CA ARG A 9 -62.40 12.92 -13.71
C ARG A 9 -62.10 11.64 -12.92
N ARG A 10 -61.49 10.64 -13.59
CA ARG A 10 -60.96 9.44 -12.92
C ARG A 10 -59.76 9.83 -12.04
N PRO A 11 -59.65 9.35 -10.79
CA PRO A 11 -58.43 9.51 -10.01
C PRO A 11 -57.30 8.67 -10.62
N PRO A 12 -56.02 9.11 -10.51
CA PRO A 12 -54.89 8.33 -11.01
C PRO A 12 -54.71 7.03 -10.20
N PRO A 13 -54.15 5.98 -10.82
CA PRO A 13 -53.84 4.73 -10.11
C PRO A 13 -52.82 4.97 -9.01
N ARG A 14 -53.06 4.39 -7.82
CA ARG A 14 -52.11 4.40 -6.69
C ARG A 14 -50.82 3.70 -7.12
N ALA A 15 -49.68 4.36 -6.89
CA ALA A 15 -48.36 3.75 -7.04
C ALA A 15 -48.22 2.55 -6.07
N PRO A 16 -47.52 1.47 -6.48
CA PRO A 16 -47.21 0.38 -5.56
C PRO A 16 -46.28 0.87 -4.45
N ALA A 17 -46.55 0.42 -3.21
CA ALA A 17 -45.72 0.71 -2.05
C ALA A 17 -44.27 0.24 -2.29
N PRO A 18 -43.26 0.97 -1.79
CA PRO A 18 -41.87 0.52 -1.90
C PRO A 18 -41.71 -0.78 -1.09
N THR A 19 -41.50 -1.89 -1.80
CA THR A 19 -41.07 -3.16 -1.23
C THR A 19 -39.78 -2.89 -0.45
N ARG A 20 -39.84 -2.95 0.88
CA ARG A 20 -38.67 -2.86 1.75
C ARG A 20 -37.76 -4.04 1.41
N ARG A 21 -36.81 -3.83 0.50
CA ARG A 21 -35.73 -4.77 0.20
C ARG A 21 -35.12 -5.15 1.54
N GLY A 22 -35.16 -6.45 1.85
CA GLY A 22 -34.58 -6.99 3.07
C GLY A 22 -33.15 -6.47 3.21
N THR A 23 -32.83 -6.02 4.42
CA THR A 23 -31.44 -5.77 4.83
C THR A 23 -30.62 -7.00 4.44
N PRO A 24 -29.53 -6.88 3.67
CA PRO A 24 -28.67 -8.03 3.45
C PRO A 24 -28.22 -8.52 4.82
N ALA A 25 -28.54 -9.77 5.15
CA ALA A 25 -28.01 -10.43 6.32
C ALA A 25 -26.49 -10.32 6.25
N VAL A 26 -25.88 -9.69 7.26
CA VAL A 26 -24.43 -9.63 7.39
C VAL A 26 -23.95 -11.09 7.44
N PRO A 27 -23.12 -11.55 6.47
CA PRO A 27 -22.61 -12.91 6.51
C PRO A 27 -21.85 -13.11 7.82
N ALA A 28 -22.10 -14.26 8.47
CA ALA A 28 -21.49 -14.59 9.74
C ALA A 28 -19.96 -14.45 9.66
N ALA A 29 -19.41 -13.54 10.47
CA ALA A 29 -18.01 -13.11 10.50
C ALA A 29 -16.97 -14.24 10.80
N GLY A 30 -17.41 -15.51 10.86
CA GLY A 30 -16.56 -16.67 11.16
C GLY A 30 -15.87 -17.30 9.96
N ALA A 31 -16.46 -17.25 8.76
CA ALA A 31 -15.86 -17.89 7.57
C ALA A 31 -14.65 -17.10 7.01
N ASP A 32 -14.71 -15.77 7.12
CA ASP A 32 -13.65 -14.87 6.63
C ASP A 32 -12.37 -14.96 7.47
N GLY A 33 -12.49 -15.30 8.76
CA GLY A 33 -11.38 -15.39 9.70
C GLY A 33 -10.42 -16.52 9.37
N THR A 34 -10.92 -17.73 9.14
CA THR A 34 -10.09 -18.92 8.88
C THR A 34 -9.36 -18.82 7.54
N VAL A 35 -10.03 -18.31 6.49
CA VAL A 35 -9.41 -18.11 5.17
C VAL A 35 -8.33 -17.03 5.23
N ARG A 36 -8.57 -15.92 5.94
CA ARG A 36 -7.58 -14.88 6.16
C ARG A 36 -6.36 -15.44 6.88
N VAL A 37 -6.55 -16.09 8.03
CA VAL A 37 -5.48 -16.71 8.84
C VAL A 37 -4.64 -17.69 8.01
N GLY A 38 -5.26 -18.56 7.21
CA GLY A 38 -4.55 -19.47 6.30
C GLY A 38 -3.70 -18.75 5.26
N ALA A 39 -4.25 -17.72 4.61
CA ALA A 39 -3.52 -16.89 3.64
C ALA A 39 -2.35 -16.13 4.29
N VAL A 40 -2.52 -15.67 5.54
CA VAL A 40 -1.46 -15.03 6.33
C VAL A 40 -0.30 -16.00 6.54
N PHE A 41 -0.58 -17.23 6.98
CA PHE A 41 0.45 -18.25 7.21
C PHE A 41 1.16 -18.66 5.93
N SER A 42 0.45 -18.83 4.81
CA SER A 42 1.06 -19.15 3.51
C SER A 42 2.01 -18.06 3.01
N ARG A 43 1.72 -16.76 3.28
CA ARG A 43 2.62 -15.64 2.95
C ARG A 43 3.91 -15.70 3.78
N LEU A 44 3.81 -15.99 5.07
CA LEU A 44 4.95 -16.06 6.00
C LEU A 44 5.79 -17.34 5.82
N LEU A 45 5.23 -18.39 5.22
CA LEU A 45 5.93 -19.66 4.94
C LEU A 45 6.58 -19.72 3.56
N THR A 46 6.58 -18.62 2.79
CA THR A 46 7.36 -18.58 1.55
C THR A 46 8.86 -18.76 1.84
N PRO A 47 9.65 -19.39 0.95
CA PRO A 47 11.06 -19.73 1.22
C PRO A 47 11.91 -18.54 1.64
N LYS A 48 11.65 -17.37 1.03
CA LYS A 48 12.28 -16.10 1.38
C LYS A 48 12.03 -15.71 2.84
N TRP A 49 10.78 -15.82 3.29
CA TRP A 49 10.40 -15.47 4.65
C TRP A 49 10.94 -16.47 5.67
N VAL A 50 10.91 -17.77 5.35
CA VAL A 50 11.55 -18.81 6.19
C VAL A 50 13.04 -18.53 6.38
N LEU A 51 13.76 -18.20 5.31
CA LEU A 51 15.19 -17.84 5.41
C LEU A 51 15.40 -16.62 6.30
N LEU A 52 14.55 -15.59 6.19
CA LEU A 52 14.61 -14.41 7.04
C LEU A 52 14.33 -14.75 8.52
N HIS A 53 13.34 -15.59 8.80
CA HIS A 53 13.07 -16.06 10.17
C HIS A 53 14.29 -16.76 10.77
N LEU A 54 14.90 -17.67 10.01
CA LEU A 54 16.10 -18.40 10.44
C LEU A 54 17.28 -17.46 10.66
N LEU A 55 17.51 -16.51 9.74
CA LEU A 55 18.57 -15.52 9.87
C LEU A 55 18.39 -14.67 11.14
N VAL A 56 17.19 -14.14 11.37
CA VAL A 56 16.90 -13.31 12.55
C VAL A 56 17.00 -14.13 13.83
N ALA A 57 16.50 -15.36 13.84
CA ALA A 57 16.62 -16.26 14.99
C ALA A 57 18.09 -16.59 15.29
N ALA A 58 18.91 -16.87 14.27
CA ALA A 58 20.33 -17.14 14.42
C ALA A 58 21.08 -15.92 14.96
N LEU A 59 20.82 -14.72 14.41
CA LEU A 59 21.41 -13.47 14.91
C LEU A 59 20.99 -13.17 16.35
N PHE A 60 19.72 -13.40 16.69
CA PHE A 60 19.21 -13.24 18.05
C PHE A 60 19.95 -14.18 19.00
N VAL A 61 20.01 -15.48 18.72
CA VAL A 61 20.75 -16.44 19.55
C VAL A 61 22.24 -16.06 19.66
N ALA A 62 22.86 -15.63 18.56
CA ALA A 62 24.24 -15.18 18.55
C ALA A 62 24.47 -13.98 19.49
N THR A 63 23.57 -12.98 19.49
CA THR A 63 23.68 -11.83 20.41
C THR A 63 23.58 -12.22 21.89
N PHE A 64 22.70 -13.17 22.23
CA PHE A 64 22.61 -13.67 23.60
C PHE A 64 23.84 -14.49 23.99
N PHE A 65 24.32 -15.33 23.07
CA PHE A 65 25.53 -16.11 23.29
C PHE A 65 26.74 -15.20 23.55
N LEU A 66 26.89 -14.14 22.74
CA LEU A 66 27.97 -13.17 22.90
C LEU A 66 27.86 -12.38 24.21
N GLY A 67 26.64 -12.01 24.63
CA GLY A 67 26.37 -11.39 25.92
C GLY A 67 26.69 -12.31 27.10
N HIS A 68 26.27 -13.58 27.04
CA HIS A 68 26.58 -14.59 28.06
C HIS A 68 28.10 -14.79 28.20
N TRP A 69 28.79 -14.87 27.07
CA TRP A 69 30.23 -15.05 27.05
C TRP A 69 30.94 -13.85 27.69
N GLN A 70 30.48 -12.63 27.40
CA GLN A 70 31.02 -11.43 28.04
C GLN A 70 30.75 -11.37 29.54
N LEU A 71 29.58 -11.85 29.99
CA LEU A 71 29.28 -11.96 31.42
C LEU A 71 30.29 -12.89 32.13
N SER A 72 30.54 -14.07 31.54
CA SER A 72 31.50 -15.03 32.09
C SER A 72 32.94 -14.49 32.14
N LYS A 73 33.30 -13.59 31.22
CA LYS A 73 34.62 -12.91 31.20
C LYS A 73 34.68 -11.73 32.17
N ALA A 74 33.58 -11.02 32.37
CA ALA A 74 33.48 -9.95 33.35
C ALA A 74 33.68 -10.48 34.78
N GLU A 75 33.06 -11.61 35.11
CA GLU A 75 33.20 -12.28 36.41
C GLU A 75 34.63 -12.75 36.69
N ALA A 76 35.40 -13.08 35.64
CA ALA A 76 36.79 -13.51 35.74
C ALA A 76 37.82 -12.36 35.90
N GLY A 77 37.37 -11.09 36.01
CA GLY A 77 38.25 -9.94 36.27
C GLY A 77 38.02 -8.70 35.41
N GLY A 78 36.92 -8.62 34.65
CA GLY A 78 36.57 -7.48 33.80
C GLY A 78 35.57 -6.55 34.49
N GLY A 79 35.98 -5.34 34.87
CA GLY A 79 35.16 -4.37 35.61
C GLY A 79 33.83 -3.95 34.95
N ALA A 80 33.11 -3.02 35.59
CA ALA A 80 31.71 -2.64 35.30
C ALA A 80 31.38 -2.32 33.82
N VAL A 81 32.37 -1.91 33.01
CA VAL A 81 32.20 -1.67 31.57
C VAL A 81 31.81 -2.96 30.82
N ASN A 82 32.41 -4.10 31.18
CA ASN A 82 32.14 -5.38 30.52
C ASN A 82 30.70 -5.87 30.77
N TRP A 83 30.14 -5.48 31.91
CA TRP A 83 28.74 -5.70 32.28
C TRP A 83 27.76 -4.95 31.37
N SER A 84 28.08 -3.70 31.03
CA SER A 84 27.24 -2.91 30.11
C SER A 84 27.16 -3.55 28.72
N TYR A 85 28.29 -4.05 28.20
CA TYR A 85 28.31 -4.78 26.94
C TYR A 85 27.51 -6.08 27.01
N ALA A 86 27.65 -6.86 28.09
CA ALA A 86 26.89 -8.09 28.28
C ALA A 86 25.36 -7.88 28.26
N LEU A 87 24.87 -6.74 28.76
CA LEU A 87 23.45 -6.36 28.72
C LEU A 87 23.04 -5.67 27.41
N GLN A 88 23.96 -4.92 26.80
CA GLN A 88 23.74 -4.22 25.54
C GLN A 88 23.51 -5.20 24.38
N TRP A 89 24.24 -6.34 24.35
CA TRP A 89 24.07 -7.34 23.30
C TRP A 89 22.63 -7.91 23.21
N PRO A 90 22.01 -8.40 24.31
CA PRO A 90 20.60 -8.77 24.33
C PRO A 90 19.66 -7.63 23.92
N LEU A 91 19.93 -6.39 24.34
CA LEU A 91 19.11 -5.24 23.99
C LEU A 91 19.08 -5.02 22.47
N TYR A 92 20.23 -5.13 21.81
CA TYR A 92 20.30 -5.10 20.35
C TYR A 92 19.60 -6.28 19.68
N GLY A 93 19.69 -7.47 20.25
CA GLY A 93 18.91 -8.64 19.81
C GLY A 93 17.40 -8.36 19.84
N PHE A 94 16.88 -7.86 20.96
CA PHE A 94 15.46 -7.51 21.09
C PHE A 94 15.05 -6.37 20.16
N MET A 95 15.88 -5.33 20.03
CA MET A 95 15.62 -4.21 19.11
C MET A 95 15.53 -4.70 17.67
N GLY A 96 16.46 -5.55 17.23
CA GLY A 96 16.45 -6.17 15.91
C GLY A 96 15.22 -7.05 15.69
N LEU A 97 14.87 -7.88 16.67
CA LEU A 97 13.67 -8.73 16.63
C LEU A 97 12.40 -7.89 16.54
N TRP A 98 12.30 -6.80 17.31
CA TRP A 98 11.17 -5.89 17.25
C TRP A 98 11.05 -5.21 15.88
N PHE A 99 12.16 -4.71 15.33
CA PHE A 99 12.17 -4.12 13.99
C PHE A 99 11.74 -5.13 12.93
N TYR A 100 12.21 -6.38 13.05
CA TYR A 100 11.81 -7.47 12.19
C TYR A 100 10.31 -7.77 12.30
N VAL A 101 9.76 -7.94 13.50
CA VAL A 101 8.33 -8.17 13.72
C VAL A 101 7.50 -7.00 13.18
N ARG A 102 7.96 -5.77 13.35
CA ARG A 102 7.32 -4.59 12.78
C ARG A 102 7.32 -4.62 11.26
N MET A 103 8.44 -4.97 10.64
CA MET A 103 8.58 -5.12 9.19
C MET A 103 7.68 -6.22 8.64
N VAL A 104 7.64 -7.39 9.28
CA VAL A 104 6.69 -8.47 8.99
C VAL A 104 5.26 -7.96 9.06
N ARG A 105 4.92 -7.22 10.12
CA ARG A 105 3.58 -6.67 10.32
C ARG A 105 3.22 -5.68 9.20
N VAL A 106 4.13 -4.80 8.80
CA VAL A 106 3.90 -3.85 7.70
C VAL A 106 3.63 -4.60 6.40
N GLU A 107 4.46 -5.60 6.06
CA GLU A 107 4.24 -6.40 4.85
C GLU A 107 2.90 -7.13 4.90
N LEU A 108 2.51 -7.64 6.06
CA LEU A 108 1.27 -8.38 6.22
C LEU A 108 0.01 -7.52 6.03
N HIS A 109 0.10 -6.22 6.33
CA HIS A 109 -0.98 -5.26 6.09
C HIS A 109 -0.93 -4.64 4.69
N ARG A 110 0.11 -4.94 3.88
CA ARG A 110 0.20 -4.49 2.48
C ARG A 110 -0.86 -5.21 1.65
N SER A 111 -1.67 -4.45 0.93
CA SER A 111 -2.74 -4.99 0.09
C SER A 111 -2.15 -5.54 -1.21
N PRO A 112 -2.64 -6.67 -1.75
CA PRO A 112 -2.19 -7.17 -3.05
C PRO A 112 -2.45 -6.20 -4.21
N ASP A 113 -3.38 -5.26 -4.05
CA ASP A 113 -3.62 -4.16 -5.02
C ASP A 113 -2.47 -3.13 -5.06
N ASP A 114 -1.64 -3.06 -4.01
CA ASP A 114 -0.45 -2.18 -3.98
C ASP A 114 0.70 -2.72 -4.85
N ASP A 115 0.62 -3.98 -5.30
CA ASP A 115 1.58 -4.59 -6.23
C ASP A 115 1.17 -4.38 -7.70
N GLN A 116 0.08 -3.67 -7.96
CA GLN A 116 -0.24 -3.21 -9.30
C GLN A 116 0.84 -2.17 -9.71
N PRO A 117 1.49 -2.32 -10.88
CA PRO A 117 2.63 -1.50 -11.29
C PRO A 117 2.34 0.02 -11.41
N GLY A 118 1.10 0.45 -11.18
CA GLY A 118 0.71 1.87 -11.05
C GLY A 118 0.86 2.47 -9.65
N ASN A 119 1.00 1.66 -8.60
CA ASN A 119 1.21 2.11 -7.20
C ASN A 119 2.69 2.05 -6.76
N ALA A 120 3.59 1.74 -7.69
CA ALA A 120 5.03 1.78 -7.45
C ALA A 120 5.46 3.22 -7.14
N VAL A 121 5.59 3.50 -5.83
CA VAL A 121 6.23 4.67 -5.18
C VAL A 121 6.60 5.75 -6.20
N VAL A 122 5.64 6.63 -6.48
CA VAL A 122 5.88 7.83 -7.25
C VAL A 122 6.75 8.75 -6.38
N LEU A 123 8.07 8.57 -6.44
CA LEU A 123 9.06 9.39 -5.73
C LEU A 123 9.03 10.87 -6.19
N TYR A 124 8.27 11.17 -7.26
CA TYR A 124 7.91 12.53 -7.64
C TYR A 124 6.61 12.52 -8.45
N GLN A 125 5.45 12.74 -7.80
CA GLN A 125 4.23 12.98 -8.55
C GLN A 125 4.34 14.40 -9.05
N ARG A 126 4.81 14.57 -10.29
CA ARG A 126 4.79 15.88 -10.94
C ARG A 126 3.39 16.45 -10.74
N PRO A 127 3.21 17.60 -10.08
CA PRO A 127 1.89 18.21 -9.94
C PRO A 127 1.32 18.32 -11.35
N ARG A 128 0.23 17.57 -11.61
CA ARG A 128 -0.44 17.64 -12.90
C ARG A 128 -1.24 18.94 -12.87
N ILE A 129 -0.58 20.04 -13.19
CA ILE A 129 -1.26 21.31 -13.42
C ILE A 129 -2.20 21.06 -14.60
N ASP A 130 -3.49 21.16 -14.35
CA ASP A 130 -4.58 21.03 -15.31
C ASP A 130 -4.69 22.30 -16.17
N ALA A 131 -3.60 22.63 -16.86
CA ALA A 131 -3.50 23.77 -17.76
C ALA A 131 -4.18 23.52 -19.12
N SER A 132 -5.07 22.52 -19.23
CA SER A 132 -5.78 22.16 -20.46
C SER A 132 -6.75 23.24 -20.97
N GLY A 133 -7.05 24.25 -20.13
CA GLY A 133 -7.89 25.39 -20.48
C GLY A 133 -7.14 26.72 -20.59
N ASP A 134 -5.81 26.74 -20.45
CA ASP A 134 -5.03 27.97 -20.50
C ASP A 134 -4.73 28.38 -21.95
N PRO A 135 -5.29 29.51 -22.45
CA PRO A 135 -5.05 29.97 -23.80
C PRO A 135 -3.57 30.31 -24.06
N GLU A 136 -2.80 30.67 -23.03
CA GLU A 136 -1.37 30.99 -23.14
C GLU A 136 -0.55 29.73 -23.47
N LEU A 137 -0.82 28.61 -22.79
CA LEU A 137 -0.18 27.32 -23.09
C LEU A 137 -0.52 26.80 -24.48
N ALA A 138 -1.77 26.99 -24.94
CA ALA A 138 -2.17 26.58 -26.27
C ALA A 138 -1.42 27.37 -27.36
N ALA A 139 -1.28 28.69 -27.18
CA ALA A 139 -0.49 29.54 -28.07
C ALA A 139 1.00 29.15 -28.04
N TYR A 140 1.55 28.84 -26.88
CA TYR A 140 2.94 28.41 -26.73
C TYR A 140 3.22 27.06 -27.43
N ASN A 141 2.33 26.08 -27.26
CA ASN A 141 2.46 24.79 -27.93
C ASN A 141 2.35 24.91 -29.46
N ALA A 142 1.49 25.79 -29.97
CA ALA A 142 1.40 26.09 -31.40
C ALA A 142 2.69 26.73 -31.93
N TYR A 143 3.27 27.67 -31.17
CA TYR A 143 4.55 28.29 -31.52
C TYR A 143 5.71 27.28 -31.54
N LEU A 144 5.77 26.37 -30.56
CA LEU A 144 6.76 25.29 -30.55
C LEU A 144 6.60 24.34 -31.75
N ALA A 145 5.36 24.05 -32.16
CA ALA A 145 5.10 23.23 -33.34
C ALA A 145 5.63 23.89 -34.62
N GLU A 146 5.38 25.18 -34.80
CA GLU A 146 5.88 25.96 -35.93
C GLU A 146 7.42 25.97 -35.98
N LEU A 147 8.09 26.18 -34.84
CA LEU A 147 9.54 26.12 -34.74
C LEU A 147 10.08 24.74 -35.11
N ASN A 148 9.41 23.66 -34.67
CA ASN A 148 9.81 22.30 -34.97
C ASN A 148 9.67 21.99 -36.46
N GLU A 149 8.58 22.44 -37.10
CA GLU A 149 8.38 22.30 -38.55
C GLU A 149 9.45 23.05 -39.35
N ARG A 150 9.79 24.28 -38.94
CA ARG A 150 10.89 25.05 -39.55
C ARG A 150 12.24 24.35 -39.39
N ALA A 151 12.53 23.83 -38.20
CA ALA A 151 13.78 23.11 -37.92
C ALA A 151 13.89 21.77 -38.67
N LEU A 152 12.78 21.06 -38.84
CA LEU A 152 12.70 19.83 -39.65
C LEU A 152 12.84 20.14 -41.15
N GLY A 153 12.20 21.23 -41.62
CA GLY A 153 12.33 21.72 -42.99
C GLY A 153 13.77 22.10 -43.32
N GLN A 154 14.44 22.85 -42.45
CA GLN A 154 15.85 23.24 -42.62
C GLN A 154 16.80 22.03 -42.65
N ARG A 155 16.61 21.03 -41.78
CA ARG A 155 17.38 19.78 -41.83
C ARG A 155 17.16 18.97 -43.09
N SER A 156 15.94 18.99 -43.64
CA SER A 156 15.64 18.30 -44.90
C SER A 156 16.30 18.95 -46.13
N THR A 157 16.54 20.27 -46.08
CA THR A 157 17.18 21.03 -47.16
C THR A 157 18.71 21.00 -47.11
N ASP A 158 19.31 20.84 -45.92
CA ASP A 158 20.76 20.84 -45.71
C ASP A 158 21.40 19.43 -45.91
N GLY A 159 20.57 18.39 -46.01
CA GLY A 159 21.00 16.99 -46.16
C GLY A 159 21.00 16.44 -47.60
N ARG A 160 21.00 17.30 -48.64
CA ARG A 160 21.06 16.92 -50.05
C ARG A 160 22.25 17.59 -50.73
#